data_AF-A0A960TKV3-F1
#
_entry.id   AF-A0A960TKV3-F1
#
_cell.length_a   1.000
_cell.length_b   1.000
_cell.length_c   1.000
_cell.angle_alpha   90.00
_cell.angle_beta   90.00
_cell.angle_gamma   90.00
#
_symmetry.space_group_name_H-M   'P 1'
#
loop_
_entity.id
_entity.type
_entity.pdbx_description
1 polymer ?
#
loop_
_entity_poly.entity_id
_entity_poly.type
_entity_poly.pdbx_seq_one_letter_code
_entity_poly.pdbx_strand_id
1 'polypeptide(L)'
;MKVQDLCYIYESINQDILELKQTRNKVPTDREYTSALQKSINKEIEKFENLKGMVLDLEVEIPANFSTDKILTDFGDSSFYLLP
;
A
#
# COMPACT_ATOMS: atom_id res chain seq x y z
N MET A 1 6.67 20.77 2.47
CA MET A 1 6.68 19.28 2.52
C MET A 1 7.80 18.82 1.62
N LYS A 2 8.71 17.97 2.09
CA LYS A 2 9.84 17.48 1.28
C LYS A 2 9.36 16.32 0.41
N VAL A 3 10.00 16.11 -0.74
CA VAL A 3 9.74 14.94 -1.63
C VAL A 3 9.86 13.63 -0.86
N GLN A 4 10.81 13.56 0.07
CA GLN A 4 11.00 12.40 0.94
C GLN A 4 9.77 12.11 1.82
N ASP A 5 9.09 13.14 2.33
CA ASP A 5 7.87 12.97 3.13
C ASP A 5 6.74 12.38 2.29
N LEU A 6 6.63 12.77 1.01
CA LEU A 6 5.66 12.22 0.06
C LEU A 6 5.93 10.74 -0.25
N CYS A 7 7.21 10.36 -0.41
CA CYS A 7 7.59 8.97 -0.60
C CYS A 7 7.20 8.11 0.61
N TYR A 8 7.47 8.60 1.84
CA TYR A 8 7.04 7.90 3.06
C TYR A 8 5.52 7.73 3.14
N ILE A 9 4.75 8.76 2.78
CA ILE A 9 3.28 8.69 2.75
C ILE A 9 2.83 7.66 1.70
N TYR A 10 3.44 7.66 0.51
CA TYR A 10 3.12 6.71 -0.56
C TYR A 10 3.38 5.25 -0.13
N GLU A 11 4.52 4.98 0.50
CA GLU A 11 4.87 3.66 1.01
C GLU A 11 3.95 3.20 2.15
N SER A 12 3.63 4.10 3.08
CA SER A 12 2.66 3.82 4.16
C SER A 12 1.31 3.42 3.58
N ILE A 13 0.82 4.15 2.58
CA ILE A 13 -0.46 3.82 1.90
C ILE A 13 -0.39 2.43 1.25
N ASN A 14 0.74 2.05 0.63
CA ASN A 14 0.89 0.71 0.05
C ASN A 14 0.86 -0.39 1.12
N GLN A 15 1.47 -0.16 2.29
CA GLN A 15 1.41 -1.11 3.40
C GLN A 15 -0.01 -1.25 3.95
N ASP A 16 -0.72 -0.13 4.16
CA ASP A 16 -2.10 -0.15 4.63
C ASP A 16 -3.02 -0.92 3.66
N ILE A 17 -2.85 -0.72 2.35
CA ILE A 17 -3.58 -1.47 1.32
C ILE A 17 -3.27 -2.97 1.40
N LEU A 18 -2.01 -3.35 1.62
CA LEU A 18 -1.60 -4.75 1.73
C LEU A 18 -2.24 -5.40 2.96
N GLU A 19 -2.18 -4.76 4.11
CA GLU A 19 -2.79 -5.24 5.36
C GLU A 19 -4.31 -5.39 5.24
N LEU A 20 -4.98 -4.42 4.60
CA LEU A 20 -6.42 -4.50 4.33
C LEU A 20 -6.77 -5.67 3.40
N LYS A 21 -5.98 -5.90 2.34
CA LYS A 21 -6.16 -7.06 1.44
C LYS A 21 -5.99 -8.38 2.19
N GLN A 22 -4.97 -8.49 3.04
CA GLN A 22 -4.76 -9.67 3.89
C GLN A 22 -5.91 -9.88 4.87
N THR A 23 -6.38 -8.80 5.52
CA THR A 23 -7.49 -8.84 6.48
C THR A 23 -8.77 -9.29 5.80
N ARG A 24 -9.10 -8.74 4.63
CA ARG A 24 -10.25 -9.17 3.83
C ARG A 24 -10.18 -10.65 3.48
N ASN A 25 -9.02 -11.15 3.09
CA ASN A 25 -8.84 -12.55 2.70
C ASN A 25 -8.99 -13.52 3.89
N LYS A 26 -8.75 -13.04 5.13
CA LYS A 26 -8.99 -13.81 6.36
C LYS A 26 -10.47 -13.81 6.78
N VAL A 27 -11.29 -12.91 6.26
CA VAL A 27 -12.72 -12.84 6.55
C VAL A 27 -13.46 -13.89 5.68
N PRO A 28 -14.18 -14.86 6.28
CA PRO A 28 -14.96 -15.85 5.54
C PRO A 28 -16.07 -15.22 4.70
N THR A 29 -16.41 -15.77 3.53
CA THR A 29 -17.47 -15.24 2.63
C THR A 29 -18.84 -15.86 2.85
N ASP A 30 -18.95 -16.84 3.75
CA ASP A 30 -20.09 -17.74 3.91
C ASP A 30 -21.28 -17.14 4.66
N ARG A 31 -21.12 -15.96 5.26
CA ARG A 31 -22.16 -15.30 6.07
C ARG A 31 -22.44 -13.89 5.57
N GLU A 32 -23.69 -13.46 5.72
CA GLU A 32 -24.13 -12.16 5.22
C GLU A 32 -23.40 -10.99 5.90
N TYR A 33 -23.15 -11.09 7.22
CA TYR A 33 -22.40 -10.06 7.96
C TYR A 33 -20.92 -10.01 7.55
N THR A 34 -20.32 -11.14 7.18
CA THR A 34 -18.93 -11.16 6.73
C THR A 34 -18.79 -10.66 5.29
N SER A 35 -19.81 -10.86 4.45
CA SER A 35 -19.92 -10.22 3.14
C SER A 35 -19.98 -8.68 3.26
N ALA A 36 -20.77 -8.16 4.21
CA ALA A 36 -20.82 -6.73 4.49
C ALA A 36 -19.46 -6.18 4.96
N LEU A 37 -18.76 -6.94 5.82
CA LEU A 37 -17.40 -6.59 6.27
C LEU A 37 -16.39 -6.56 5.12
N GLN A 38 -16.37 -7.57 4.25
CA GLN A 38 -15.50 -7.58 3.07
C GLN A 38 -15.79 -6.42 2.12
N LYS A 39 -17.07 -6.07 1.91
CA LYS A 39 -17.45 -4.89 1.14
C LYS A 39 -16.92 -3.60 1.77
N SER A 40 -16.99 -3.49 3.10
CA SER A 40 -16.44 -2.34 3.82
C SER A 40 -14.92 -2.24 3.64
N ILE A 41 -14.20 -3.37 3.75
CA ILE A 41 -12.75 -3.40 3.54
C ILE A 41 -12.39 -3.02 2.09
N ASN A 42 -13.15 -3.51 1.10
CA ASN A 42 -12.93 -3.13 -0.30
C ASN A 42 -13.11 -1.63 -0.55
N LYS A 43 -14.13 -1.01 0.06
CA LYS A 43 -14.32 0.45 -0.02
C LYS A 43 -13.15 1.22 0.60
N GLU A 44 -12.59 0.70 1.69
CA GLU A 44 -11.44 1.35 2.32
C GLU A 44 -10.18 1.23 1.45
N ILE A 45 -9.94 0.06 0.85
CA ILE A 45 -8.88 -0.13 -0.15
C ILE A 45 -9.03 0.86 -1.31
N GLU A 46 -10.24 1.05 -1.82
CA GLU A 46 -10.50 2.00 -2.92
C GLU A 46 -10.15 3.45 -2.53
N LYS A 47 -10.44 3.87 -1.29
CA LYS A 47 -10.03 5.19 -0.80
C LYS A 47 -8.52 5.33 -0.73
N PHE A 48 -7.82 4.31 -0.24
CA PHE A 48 -6.36 4.34 -0.18
C PHE A 48 -5.71 4.32 -1.56
N GLU A 49 -6.24 3.57 -2.52
CA GLU A 49 -5.77 3.60 -3.92
C GLU A 49 -6.01 4.97 -4.56
N ASN A 50 -7.14 5.63 -4.27
CA ASN A 50 -7.39 7.00 -4.72
C ASN A 50 -6.42 8.00 -4.07
N LEU A 51 -6.17 7.88 -2.77
CA LEU A 51 -5.19 8.72 -2.08
C LEU A 51 -3.77 8.51 -2.63
N LYS A 52 -3.42 7.26 -2.94
CA LYS A 52 -2.17 6.91 -3.63
C LYS A 52 -2.07 7.61 -4.99
N GLY A 53 -3.14 7.60 -5.77
CA GLY A 53 -3.23 8.33 -7.04
C GLY A 53 -3.02 9.82 -6.87
N MET A 54 -3.69 10.44 -5.89
CA MET A 54 -3.51 11.87 -5.58
C MET A 54 -2.07 12.21 -5.18
N VAL A 55 -1.38 11.31 -4.45
CA VAL A 55 0.04 11.49 -4.09
C VAL A 55 0.95 11.43 -5.32
N LEU A 56 0.63 10.58 -6.31
CA LEU A 56 1.36 10.50 -7.58
C LEU A 56 1.07 11.69 -8.51
N ASP A 57 -0.16 12.19 -8.49
CA ASP A 57 -0.62 13.31 -9.32
C ASP A 57 -0.14 14.67 -8.80
N LEU A 58 0.35 14.72 -7.55
CA LEU A 58 1.14 15.86 -7.09
C LEU A 58 2.41 15.88 -7.96
N GLU A 59 2.43 16.76 -8.97
CA GLU A 59 3.57 17.05 -9.85
C GLU A 59 4.80 17.48 -9.02
N VAL A 60 5.43 16.49 -8.43
CA VAL A 60 6.69 16.61 -7.73
C VAL A 60 7.72 16.15 -8.74
N GLU A 61 8.60 17.05 -9.18
CA GLU A 61 9.79 16.65 -9.92
C GLU A 61 10.54 15.61 -9.06
N ILE A 62 10.32 14.33 -9.33
CA ILE A 62 11.09 13.24 -8.73
C ILE A 62 12.46 13.37 -9.38
N PRO A 63 13.50 13.81 -8.63
CA PRO A 63 14.79 14.02 -9.24
C PRO A 63 15.31 12.67 -9.75
N ALA A 64 15.86 12.65 -10.96
CA ALA A 64 16.22 11.43 -11.71
C ALA A 64 17.24 10.50 -11.00
N ASN A 65 17.78 10.93 -9.87
CA ASN A 65 18.66 10.16 -8.98
C ASN A 65 17.90 9.43 -7.85
N PHE A 66 16.56 9.47 -7.82
CA PHE A 66 15.74 8.71 -6.89
C PHE A 66 15.69 7.23 -7.31
N SER A 67 16.60 6.42 -6.77
CA SER A 67 16.57 4.96 -6.92
C SER A 67 15.71 4.34 -5.82
N THR A 68 14.63 3.66 -6.22
CA THR A 68 13.75 2.86 -5.35
C THR A 68 14.49 1.69 -4.68
N ASP A 69 15.68 1.33 -5.16
CA ASP A 69 16.45 0.19 -4.66
C ASP A 69 17.09 0.45 -3.29
N LYS A 70 17.27 1.72 -2.91
CA LYS A 70 17.85 2.09 -1.61
C LYS A 70 16.88 2.02 -0.45
N ILE A 71 15.57 2.01 -0.71
CA ILE A 71 14.57 1.92 0.36
C ILE A 71 14.38 0.45 0.77
N LEU A 72 14.52 -0.49 -0.17
CA LEU A 72 14.52 -1.94 0.08
C LEU A 72 15.65 -2.41 1.02
N THR A 73 16.73 -1.64 1.16
CA THR A 73 17.83 -1.98 2.09
C THR A 73 17.60 -1.57 3.54
N ASP A 74 16.75 -0.57 3.80
CA ASP A 74 16.42 -0.14 5.18
C ASP A 74 15.21 -0.90 5.76
N PHE A 75 14.35 -1.45 4.90
CA PHE A 75 13.36 -2.45 5.28
C PHE A 75 13.98 -3.85 5.17
N GLY A 76 14.71 -4.22 6.23
CA GLY A 76 15.41 -5.49 6.32
C GLY A 76 14.61 -6.70 5.80
N ASP A 77 15.40 -7.58 5.18
CA ASP A 77 15.11 -8.95 4.79
C ASP A 77 14.66 -9.20 3.33
N SER A 78 15.65 -9.20 2.44
CA SER A 78 15.62 -9.74 1.07
C SER A 78 15.45 -11.27 1.02
N SER A 79 14.91 -11.91 2.06
CA SER A 79 14.69 -13.37 2.11
C SER A 79 13.28 -13.81 1.72
N PHE A 80 12.35 -12.88 1.44
CA PHE A 80 10.97 -13.24 1.06
C PHE A 80 10.75 -13.58 -0.42
N TYR A 81 11.76 -13.38 -1.28
CA TYR A 81 11.66 -13.66 -2.72
C TYR A 81 12.21 -15.03 -3.14
N LEU A 82 12.52 -15.91 -2.20
CA LEU A 82 12.80 -17.30 -2.53
C LEU A 82 11.73 -18.18 -1.90
N LEU A 83 10.88 -18.74 -2.75
CA LEU A 83 10.40 -20.13 -2.70
C LEU A 83 9.43 -20.39 -3.87
N PRO A 84 9.36 -21.65 -4.32
CA PRO A 84 10.17 -22.30 -5.36
C PRO A 84 9.77 -21.95 -6.81
#